data_AF-A0A821ZC99-F1
#
_entry.id   AF-A0A821ZC99-F1
#
_cell.length_a   1.000
_cell.length_b   1.000
_cell.length_c   1.000
_cell.angle_alpha   90.00
_cell.angle_beta   90.00
_cell.angle_gamma   90.00
#
_symmetry.space_group_name_H-M   'P 1'
#
loop_
_entity.id
_entity.type
_entity.pdbx_description
1 polymer ?
#
loop_
_entity_poly.entity_id
_entity_poly.type
_entity_poly.pdbx_seq_one_letter_code
_entity_poly.pdbx_strand_id
1 'polypeptide(L)'
;MTTSNKNIKVTITPSSDTDVVISARSYQTELMEQAKLENLIVCLPTGSGKTYIAVMLIKEMSYSIRESVKKGGKRTVFLVKTVQLVDQQSDYIRTHTNFRVGKYCGELGVDLWDKEKWEDEFEKNQVLVFTAQVFLNLIDHNYFSLKHINLIIFDECHHASGDNQYAALMNKHYDNCPDPPRVLGLTASISSRKIKPKDLLDNAKELEKNLSVI
;
A
#
# COMPACT_ATOMS: atom_id res chain seq x y z
N MET A 1 -48.76 -1.20 -43.86
CA MET A 1 -47.98 -0.56 -42.79
C MET A 1 -46.89 -1.53 -42.37
N THR A 2 -45.66 -1.08 -42.57
CA THR A 2 -44.39 -1.76 -42.33
C THR A 2 -44.18 -2.05 -40.85
N THR A 3 -43.81 -3.28 -40.51
CA THR A 3 -43.04 -3.54 -39.29
C THR A 3 -41.96 -4.56 -39.64
N SER A 4 -40.73 -4.05 -39.61
CA SER A 4 -39.49 -4.71 -39.99
C SER A 4 -39.09 -5.70 -38.91
N ASN A 5 -39.14 -7.00 -39.20
CA ASN A 5 -38.50 -8.03 -38.41
C ASN A 5 -37.02 -8.08 -38.80
N LYS A 6 -36.17 -7.34 -38.08
CA LYS A 6 -34.72 -7.46 -38.20
C LYS A 6 -34.26 -8.73 -37.49
N ASN A 7 -33.89 -9.73 -38.28
CA ASN A 7 -33.14 -10.91 -37.85
C ASN A 7 -31.87 -10.48 -37.09
N ILE A 8 -31.79 -10.82 -35.81
CA ILE A 8 -30.55 -10.72 -35.02
C ILE A 8 -29.68 -11.92 -35.41
N LYS A 9 -28.57 -11.67 -36.11
CA LYS A 9 -27.50 -12.66 -36.31
C LYS A 9 -26.74 -12.79 -34.99
N VAL A 10 -26.91 -13.92 -34.31
CA VAL A 10 -26.06 -14.31 -33.18
C VAL A 10 -24.85 -15.06 -33.75
N THR A 11 -23.65 -14.50 -33.58
CA THR A 11 -22.39 -15.18 -33.88
C THR A 11 -21.80 -15.68 -32.56
N ILE A 12 -21.72 -16.99 -32.37
CA ILE A 12 -21.05 -17.59 -31.21
C ILE A 12 -19.60 -17.86 -31.61
N THR A 13 -18.65 -17.16 -30.97
CA THR A 13 -17.23 -17.54 -30.99
C THR A 13 -16.92 -18.36 -29.73
N PRO A 14 -16.17 -19.48 -29.84
CA PRO A 14 -15.85 -20.31 -28.69
C PRO A 14 -14.92 -19.56 -27.73
N SER A 15 -15.28 -19.53 -26.45
CA SER A 15 -14.51 -18.92 -25.37
C SER A 15 -13.34 -19.81 -24.96
N SER A 16 -12.12 -19.39 -25.28
CA SER A 16 -10.90 -19.83 -24.57
C SER A 16 -10.81 -19.08 -23.24
N ASP A 17 -10.37 -19.78 -22.20
CA ASP A 17 -10.20 -19.34 -20.80
C ASP A 17 -10.04 -17.82 -20.62
N THR A 18 -11.09 -17.19 -20.08
CA THR A 18 -11.10 -15.76 -19.81
C THR A 18 -10.20 -15.45 -18.62
N ASP A 19 -9.04 -14.85 -18.90
CA ASP A 19 -8.40 -13.91 -17.98
C ASP A 19 -9.48 -12.91 -17.54
N VAL A 20 -9.90 -12.99 -16.28
CA VAL A 20 -10.84 -12.02 -15.71
C VAL A 20 -10.10 -10.68 -15.63
N VAL A 21 -10.27 -9.84 -16.65
CA VAL A 21 -9.75 -8.48 -16.64
C VAL A 21 -10.52 -7.69 -15.57
N ILE A 22 -9.93 -7.53 -14.39
CA ILE A 22 -10.50 -6.72 -13.31
C ILE A 22 -10.40 -5.24 -13.73
N SER A 23 -11.49 -4.71 -14.29
CA SER A 23 -11.63 -3.29 -14.56
C SER A 23 -11.79 -2.52 -13.26
N ALA A 24 -10.95 -1.50 -13.06
CA ALA A 24 -11.05 -0.62 -11.89
C ALA A 24 -12.34 0.21 -11.96
N ARG A 25 -12.98 0.42 -10.80
CA ARG A 25 -14.11 1.35 -10.69
C ARG A 25 -13.59 2.80 -10.83
N SER A 26 -14.42 3.70 -11.35
CA SER A 26 -14.01 5.10 -11.58
C SER A 26 -13.41 5.79 -10.35
N TYR A 27 -14.03 5.62 -9.18
CA TYR A 27 -13.50 6.20 -7.93
C TYR A 27 -12.13 5.62 -7.53
N GLN A 28 -11.83 4.36 -7.89
CA GLN A 28 -10.53 3.75 -7.57
C GLN A 28 -9.43 4.38 -8.44
N THR A 29 -9.74 4.65 -9.70
CA THR A 29 -8.84 5.37 -10.61
C THR A 29 -8.62 6.81 -10.15
N GLU A 30 -9.67 7.53 -9.80
CA GLU A 30 -9.59 8.91 -9.32
C GLU A 30 -8.71 9.03 -8.06
N LEU A 31 -8.97 8.19 -7.05
CA LEU A 31 -8.18 8.18 -5.80
C LEU A 31 -6.73 7.78 -6.05
N MET A 32 -6.48 6.86 -6.98
CA MET A 32 -5.12 6.47 -7.34
C MET A 32 -4.36 7.61 -8.04
N GLU A 33 -5.02 8.30 -9.00
CA GLU A 33 -4.42 9.46 -9.68
C GLU A 33 -4.10 10.59 -8.69
N GLN A 34 -4.96 10.82 -7.69
CA GLN A 34 -4.65 11.74 -6.60
C GLN A 34 -3.44 11.27 -5.78
N ALA A 35 -3.41 10.00 -5.37
CA ALA A 35 -2.32 9.43 -4.57
C ALA A 35 -0.95 9.38 -5.31
N LYS A 36 -0.93 9.51 -6.63
CA LYS A 36 0.32 9.69 -7.40
C LYS A 36 0.95 11.05 -7.14
N LEU A 37 0.13 12.08 -6.98
CA LEU A 37 0.55 13.47 -6.90
C LEU A 37 0.90 13.87 -5.47
N GLU A 38 0.12 13.41 -4.49
CA GLU A 38 0.22 13.82 -3.09
C GLU A 38 0.03 12.66 -2.12
N ASN A 39 0.42 12.87 -0.87
CA ASN A 39 0.10 11.92 0.19
C ASN A 39 -1.41 11.87 0.39
N LEU A 40 -1.98 10.69 0.60
CA LEU A 40 -3.43 10.53 0.62
C LEU A 40 -3.88 9.52 1.68
N ILE A 41 -4.97 9.82 2.39
CA ILE A 41 -5.71 8.85 3.19
C ILE A 41 -7.01 8.49 2.46
N VAL A 42 -7.14 7.23 2.07
CA VAL A 42 -8.35 6.66 1.49
C VAL A 42 -9.19 6.03 2.59
N CYS A 43 -10.27 6.73 2.96
CA CYS A 43 -11.29 6.22 3.87
C CYS A 43 -12.51 5.72 3.10
N LEU A 44 -12.61 4.39 2.90
CA LEU A 44 -13.72 3.75 2.20
C LEU A 44 -14.21 2.51 2.97
N PRO A 45 -15.50 2.15 2.92
CA PRO A 45 -16.00 0.95 3.59
C PRO A 45 -15.22 -0.34 3.26
N THR A 46 -15.32 -1.33 4.15
CA THR A 46 -14.80 -2.67 3.87
C THR A 46 -15.50 -3.26 2.65
N GLY A 47 -14.74 -3.98 1.80
CA GLY A 47 -15.27 -4.52 0.53
C GLY A 47 -15.25 -3.52 -0.65
N SER A 48 -14.91 -2.25 -0.42
CA SER A 48 -14.76 -1.25 -1.51
C SER A 48 -13.47 -1.40 -2.33
N GLY A 49 -12.66 -2.43 -2.08
CA GLY A 49 -11.44 -2.69 -2.86
C GLY A 49 -10.31 -1.68 -2.64
N LYS A 50 -10.11 -1.20 -1.40
CA LYS A 50 -9.02 -0.27 -1.02
C LYS A 50 -7.64 -0.80 -1.40
N THR A 51 -7.38 -2.09 -1.15
CA THR A 51 -6.10 -2.73 -1.53
C THR A 51 -5.86 -2.68 -3.03
N TYR A 52 -6.91 -2.70 -3.87
CA TYR A 52 -6.73 -2.58 -5.32
C TYR A 52 -6.24 -1.19 -5.74
N ILE A 53 -6.65 -0.13 -5.03
CA ILE A 53 -6.12 1.24 -5.24
C ILE A 53 -4.61 1.25 -4.97
N ALA A 54 -4.16 0.63 -3.88
CA ALA A 54 -2.73 0.49 -3.58
C ALA A 54 -1.99 -0.31 -4.66
N VAL A 55 -2.56 -1.42 -5.16
CA VAL A 55 -1.97 -2.18 -6.27
C VAL A 55 -1.82 -1.34 -7.54
N MET A 56 -2.83 -0.54 -7.89
CA MET A 56 -2.76 0.37 -9.03
C MET A 56 -1.66 1.41 -8.84
N LEU A 57 -1.56 2.00 -7.66
CA LEU A 57 -0.50 2.97 -7.34
C LEU A 57 0.90 2.34 -7.41
N ILE A 58 1.08 1.12 -6.90
CA ILE A 58 2.35 0.37 -7.01
C ILE A 58 2.75 0.21 -8.48
N LYS A 59 1.81 -0.15 -9.37
CA LYS A 59 2.07 -0.30 -10.80
C LYS A 59 2.48 1.01 -11.45
N GLU A 60 1.77 2.08 -11.15
CA GLU A 60 2.04 3.42 -11.70
C GLU A 60 3.39 3.96 -11.24
N MET A 61 3.77 3.73 -9.98
CA MET A 61 5.06 4.14 -9.43
C MET A 61 6.21 3.15 -9.72
N SER A 62 5.96 2.11 -10.52
CA SER A 62 6.85 0.96 -10.65
C SER A 62 8.19 1.25 -11.31
N TYR A 63 8.30 2.33 -12.08
CA TYR A 63 9.55 2.72 -12.73
C TYR A 63 10.71 2.79 -11.74
N SER A 64 10.48 3.41 -10.58
CA SER A 64 11.49 3.59 -9.54
C SER A 64 11.91 2.31 -8.81
N ILE A 65 11.12 1.23 -8.87
CA ILE A 65 11.38 -0.03 -8.13
C ILE A 65 11.86 -1.18 -9.02
N ARG A 66 12.11 -0.92 -10.31
CA ARG A 66 12.62 -1.94 -11.24
C ARG A 66 14.12 -2.12 -11.16
N GLU A 67 14.84 -1.09 -10.77
CA GLU A 67 16.29 -1.12 -10.65
C GLU A 67 16.74 -1.76 -9.32
N SER A 68 17.95 -2.30 -9.32
CA SER A 68 18.66 -2.78 -8.13
C SER A 68 18.83 -1.68 -7.08
N VAL A 69 18.76 -2.01 -5.79
CA VAL A 69 18.98 -1.00 -4.72
C VAL A 69 20.39 -0.44 -4.82
N LYS A 70 21.35 -1.29 -5.17
CA LYS A 70 22.77 -0.94 -5.38
C LYS A 70 22.99 0.08 -6.49
N LYS A 71 22.10 0.18 -7.48
CA LYS A 71 22.14 1.19 -8.55
C LYS A 71 21.16 2.36 -8.32
N GLY A 72 20.65 2.51 -7.10
CA GLY A 72 19.74 3.59 -6.74
C GLY A 72 18.26 3.30 -6.97
N GLY A 73 17.90 2.05 -7.28
CA GLY A 73 16.51 1.62 -7.28
C GLY A 73 15.86 1.76 -5.89
N LYS A 74 14.58 2.15 -5.89
CA LYS A 74 13.77 2.29 -4.68
C LYS A 74 12.93 1.04 -4.43
N ARG A 75 12.23 0.97 -3.30
CA ARG A 75 11.28 -0.09 -2.95
C ARG A 75 9.95 0.49 -2.49
N THR A 76 8.88 -0.25 -2.73
CA THR A 76 7.59 0.07 -2.11
C THR A 76 7.44 -0.75 -0.83
N VAL A 77 6.99 -0.09 0.24
CA VAL A 77 6.73 -0.73 1.53
C VAL A 77 5.23 -0.74 1.80
N PHE A 78 4.71 -1.89 2.20
CA PHE A 78 3.32 -2.06 2.61
C PHE A 78 3.30 -2.52 4.07
N LEU A 79 2.74 -1.70 4.95
CA LEU A 79 2.72 -1.93 6.38
C LEU A 79 1.35 -2.42 6.83
N VAL A 80 1.36 -3.49 7.64
CA VAL A 80 0.15 -4.09 8.21
C VAL A 80 0.33 -4.34 9.71
N LYS A 81 -0.80 -4.59 10.39
CA LYS A 81 -0.83 -4.76 11.85
C LYS A 81 -0.52 -6.18 12.33
N THR A 82 -0.81 -7.21 11.53
CA THR A 82 -0.73 -8.61 11.97
C THR A 82 0.03 -9.48 10.97
N VAL A 83 0.55 -10.61 11.46
CA VAL A 83 1.27 -11.59 10.63
C VAL A 83 0.38 -12.15 9.52
N GLN A 84 -0.88 -12.49 9.84
CA GLN A 84 -1.86 -12.98 8.86
C GLN A 84 -2.08 -11.99 7.71
N LEU A 85 -2.09 -10.69 8.01
CA LEU A 85 -2.22 -9.66 6.98
C LEU A 85 -0.98 -9.55 6.10
N VAL A 86 0.22 -9.90 6.60
CA VAL A 86 1.44 -9.92 5.77
C VAL A 86 1.25 -10.92 4.65
N ASP A 87 0.77 -12.13 4.96
CA ASP A 87 0.52 -13.14 3.94
C ASP A 87 -0.57 -12.72 2.96
N GLN A 88 -1.72 -12.29 3.48
CA GLN A 88 -2.87 -11.90 2.66
C GLN A 88 -2.53 -10.77 1.67
N GLN A 89 -1.91 -9.69 2.14
CA GLN A 89 -1.60 -8.55 1.27
C GLN A 89 -0.49 -8.90 0.28
N SER A 90 0.50 -9.69 0.70
CA SER A 90 1.57 -10.14 -0.19
C SER A 90 1.03 -10.98 -1.33
N ASP A 91 0.17 -11.94 -1.03
CA ASP A 91 -0.42 -12.83 -2.03
C ASP A 91 -1.36 -12.07 -2.97
N TYR A 92 -2.12 -11.09 -2.42
CA TYR A 92 -2.94 -10.20 -3.22
C TYR A 92 -2.10 -9.36 -4.20
N ILE A 93 -0.99 -8.75 -3.74
CA ILE A 93 -0.08 -7.97 -4.60
C ILE A 93 0.57 -8.87 -5.66
N ARG A 94 1.02 -10.08 -5.30
CA ARG A 94 1.61 -11.05 -6.24
C ARG A 94 0.61 -11.50 -7.30
N THR A 95 -0.65 -11.67 -6.94
CA THR A 95 -1.70 -12.08 -7.88
C THR A 95 -2.00 -10.99 -8.91
N HIS A 96 -1.89 -9.73 -8.51
CA HIS A 96 -2.27 -8.60 -9.37
C HIS A 96 -1.08 -7.88 -10.01
N THR A 97 0.16 -8.25 -9.70
CA THR A 97 1.39 -7.63 -10.23
C THR A 97 2.43 -8.69 -10.57
N ASN A 98 3.40 -8.35 -11.41
CA ASN A 98 4.56 -9.21 -11.70
C ASN A 98 5.78 -8.88 -10.83
N PHE A 99 5.59 -8.17 -9.71
CA PHE A 99 6.69 -7.78 -8.82
C PHE A 99 7.07 -8.91 -7.88
N ARG A 100 8.36 -8.97 -7.56
CA ARG A 100 8.85 -9.83 -6.46
C ARG A 100 8.44 -9.19 -5.13
N VAL A 101 7.66 -9.92 -4.33
CA VAL A 101 7.11 -9.42 -3.06
C VAL A 101 7.76 -10.16 -1.89
N GLY A 102 8.44 -9.43 -1.01
CA GLY A 102 9.01 -9.96 0.23
C GLY A 102 8.02 -9.89 1.39
N LYS A 103 8.07 -10.88 2.29
CA LYS A 103 7.20 -10.99 3.47
C LYS A 103 8.06 -10.93 4.73
N TYR A 104 7.73 -10.04 5.68
CA TYR A 104 8.57 -9.82 6.85
C TYR A 104 7.74 -9.60 8.12
N CYS A 105 7.85 -10.53 9.06
CA CYS A 105 7.15 -10.48 10.34
C CYS A 105 7.98 -11.18 11.43
N GLY A 106 7.64 -10.96 12.71
CA GLY A 106 8.41 -11.50 13.83
C GLY A 106 8.51 -13.04 13.85
N GLU A 107 7.53 -13.75 13.31
CA GLU A 107 7.55 -15.23 13.24
C GLU A 107 8.64 -15.79 12.33
N LEU A 108 9.17 -14.98 11.41
CA LEU A 108 10.25 -15.37 10.49
C LEU A 108 11.65 -15.22 11.12
N GLY A 109 11.73 -14.88 12.41
CA GLY A 109 13.01 -14.72 13.11
C GLY A 109 13.87 -13.58 12.54
N VAL A 110 13.23 -12.58 11.92
CA VAL A 110 13.88 -11.44 11.26
C VAL A 110 14.70 -10.58 12.22
N ASP A 111 14.44 -10.66 13.52
CA ASP A 111 15.21 -9.98 14.56
C ASP A 111 16.65 -10.52 14.68
N LEU A 112 16.92 -11.72 14.16
CA LEU A 112 18.24 -12.34 14.15
C LEU A 112 19.03 -12.02 12.87
N TRP A 113 18.42 -11.31 11.91
CA TRP A 113 19.07 -11.03 10.62
C TRP A 113 20.02 -9.85 10.75
N ASP A 114 21.20 -10.01 10.17
CA ASP A 114 22.17 -8.92 10.05
C ASP A 114 21.85 -8.01 8.85
N LYS A 115 22.65 -6.95 8.73
CA LYS A 115 22.50 -5.97 7.67
C LYS A 115 22.69 -6.57 6.27
N GLU A 116 23.62 -7.51 6.10
CA GLU A 116 23.90 -8.14 4.81
C GLU A 116 22.69 -8.94 4.33
N LYS A 117 22.07 -9.71 5.25
CA LYS A 117 20.83 -10.45 4.95
C LYS A 117 19.71 -9.52 4.53
N TRP A 118 19.54 -8.37 5.19
CA TRP A 118 18.54 -7.37 4.80
C TRP A 118 18.81 -6.74 3.43
N GLU A 119 20.04 -6.36 3.15
CA GLU A 119 20.44 -5.83 1.84
C GLU A 119 20.14 -6.82 0.71
N ASP A 120 20.38 -8.11 0.94
CA ASP A 120 20.04 -9.19 0.03
C ASP A 120 18.53 -9.30 -0.24
N GLU A 121 17.72 -9.15 0.80
CA GLU A 121 16.27 -9.18 0.69
C GLU A 121 15.72 -7.98 -0.09
N PHE A 122 16.28 -6.79 0.15
CA PHE A 122 15.91 -5.59 -0.60
C PHE A 122 16.37 -5.66 -2.05
N GLU A 123 17.49 -6.31 -2.33
CA GLU A 123 17.94 -6.51 -3.72
C GLU A 123 17.02 -7.48 -4.48
N LYS A 124 16.52 -8.52 -3.80
CA LYS A 124 15.66 -9.56 -4.39
C LYS A 124 14.21 -9.14 -4.58
N ASN A 125 13.66 -8.30 -3.71
CA ASN A 125 12.23 -7.97 -3.70
C ASN A 125 11.99 -6.49 -4.02
N GLN A 126 10.91 -6.18 -4.75
CA GLN A 126 10.57 -4.83 -5.21
C GLN A 126 9.49 -4.19 -4.33
N VAL A 127 8.55 -5.01 -3.85
CA VAL A 127 7.54 -4.64 -2.87
C VAL A 127 7.82 -5.42 -1.59
N LEU A 128 7.84 -4.73 -0.46
CA LEU A 128 8.19 -5.31 0.84
C LEU A 128 6.99 -5.17 1.78
N VAL A 129 6.44 -6.29 2.24
CA VAL A 129 5.28 -6.30 3.13
C VAL A 129 5.74 -6.63 4.54
N PHE A 130 5.48 -5.72 5.48
CA PHE A 130 5.95 -5.82 6.84
C PHE A 130 4.81 -5.74 7.85
N THR A 131 4.95 -6.45 8.98
CA THR A 131 4.33 -5.98 10.21
C THR A 131 4.99 -4.67 10.65
N ALA A 132 4.18 -3.70 11.08
CA ALA A 132 4.62 -2.35 11.43
C ALA A 132 5.81 -2.30 12.41
N GLN A 133 5.81 -3.14 13.47
CA GLN A 133 6.91 -3.19 14.44
C GLN A 133 8.25 -3.61 13.82
N VAL A 134 8.25 -4.62 12.95
CA VAL A 134 9.47 -5.11 12.31
C VAL A 134 10.07 -4.02 11.42
N PHE A 135 9.22 -3.31 10.67
CA PHE A 135 9.70 -2.21 9.84
C PHE A 135 10.25 -1.05 10.69
N LEU A 136 9.57 -0.68 11.78
CA LEU A 136 10.08 0.35 12.69
C LEU A 136 11.44 -0.04 13.26
N ASN A 137 11.59 -1.28 13.74
CA ASN A 137 12.86 -1.79 14.25
C ASN A 137 13.96 -1.72 13.17
N LEU A 138 13.66 -2.12 11.94
CA LEU A 138 14.61 -2.08 10.82
C LEU A 138 15.15 -0.67 10.57
N ILE A 139 14.27 0.36 10.60
CA ILE A 139 14.65 1.75 10.41
C ILE A 139 15.40 2.29 11.65
N ASP A 140 14.94 1.98 12.87
CA ASP A 140 15.61 2.36 14.12
C ASP A 140 17.06 1.86 14.19
N HIS A 141 17.34 0.65 13.66
CA HIS A 141 18.69 0.07 13.60
C HIS A 141 19.52 0.54 12.39
N ASN A 142 18.99 1.44 11.55
CA ASN A 142 19.63 1.93 10.31
C ASN A 142 19.99 0.81 9.31
N TYR A 143 19.24 -0.29 9.29
CA TYR A 143 19.42 -1.37 8.31
C TYR A 143 18.79 -1.02 6.96
N PHE A 144 17.81 -0.12 6.96
CA PHE A 144 17.22 0.43 5.74
C PHE A 144 16.95 1.92 5.90
N SER A 145 16.92 2.67 4.79
CA SER A 145 16.76 4.12 4.81
C SER A 145 15.56 4.52 3.95
N LEU A 146 14.77 5.48 4.45
CA LEU A 146 13.59 5.99 3.73
C LEU A 146 13.93 6.56 2.35
N LYS A 147 15.16 7.02 2.12
CA LYS A 147 15.63 7.47 0.79
C LYS A 147 15.57 6.40 -0.29
N HIS A 148 15.62 5.12 0.10
CA HIS A 148 15.51 3.96 -0.78
C HIS A 148 14.06 3.49 -0.94
N ILE A 149 13.08 4.27 -0.47
CA ILE A 149 11.66 3.95 -0.57
C ILE A 149 11.00 4.98 -1.48
N ASN A 150 10.12 4.52 -2.37
CA ASN A 150 9.33 5.42 -3.21
C ASN A 150 7.93 5.70 -2.64
N LEU A 151 7.38 4.72 -1.92
CA LEU A 151 6.00 4.69 -1.46
C LEU A 151 5.92 3.85 -0.18
N ILE A 152 5.24 4.37 0.85
CA ILE A 152 4.80 3.65 2.04
C ILE A 152 3.28 3.59 2.05
N ILE A 153 2.74 2.38 2.15
CA ILE A 153 1.31 2.14 2.26
C ILE A 153 1.00 1.68 3.67
N PHE A 154 0.10 2.36 4.37
CA PHE A 154 -0.36 2.01 5.72
C PHE A 154 -1.73 1.37 5.66
N ASP A 155 -1.83 0.08 5.97
CA ASP A 155 -3.13 -0.60 6.13
C ASP A 155 -3.71 -0.36 7.52
N GLU A 156 -5.03 -0.18 7.57
CA GLU A 156 -5.76 0.28 8.76
C GLU A 156 -5.09 1.50 9.41
N CYS A 157 -4.80 2.50 8.57
CA CYS A 157 -3.98 3.66 8.93
C CYS A 157 -4.54 4.50 10.07
N HIS A 158 -5.83 4.37 10.39
CA HIS A 158 -6.49 5.01 11.55
C HIS A 158 -5.85 4.66 12.91
N HIS A 159 -4.97 3.65 12.95
CA HIS A 159 -4.14 3.32 14.10
C HIS A 159 -2.90 4.22 14.27
N ALA A 160 -2.59 5.09 13.31
CA ALA A 160 -1.46 6.03 13.37
C ALA A 160 -1.75 7.21 14.32
N SER A 161 -1.93 6.91 15.60
CA SER A 161 -2.13 7.87 16.69
C SER A 161 -1.44 7.42 17.96
N GLY A 162 -1.14 8.37 18.84
CA GLY A 162 -0.40 8.12 20.09
C GLY A 162 0.93 7.42 19.86
N ASP A 163 1.24 6.43 20.70
CA ASP A 163 2.51 5.67 20.67
C ASP A 163 2.48 4.47 19.71
N ASN A 164 1.59 4.47 18.71
CA ASN A 164 1.55 3.40 17.72
C ASN A 164 2.79 3.41 16.81
N GLN A 165 3.21 2.22 16.36
CA GLN A 165 4.35 2.01 15.44
C GLN A 165 4.28 2.87 14.17
N TYR A 166 3.10 3.12 13.62
CA TYR A 166 2.94 4.01 12.46
C TYR A 166 3.27 5.46 12.81
N ALA A 167 2.71 6.00 13.89
CA ALA A 167 3.00 7.37 14.34
C ALA A 167 4.48 7.51 14.75
N ALA A 168 5.04 6.51 15.41
CA ALA A 168 6.46 6.49 15.78
C ALA A 168 7.38 6.51 14.54
N LEU A 169 7.07 5.74 13.50
CA LEU A 169 7.82 5.77 12.23
C LEU A 169 7.78 7.18 11.61
N MET A 170 6.60 7.79 11.56
CA MET A 170 6.43 9.10 10.93
C MET A 170 7.19 10.18 11.72
N ASN A 171 6.94 10.29 13.01
CA ASN A 171 7.52 11.31 13.88
C ASN A 171 9.04 11.20 14.01
N LYS A 172 9.59 9.98 14.10
CA LYS A 172 11.04 9.78 14.33
C LYS A 172 11.85 9.89 13.03
N HIS A 173 11.31 9.38 11.91
CA HIS A 173 12.10 9.14 10.71
C HIS A 173 11.58 9.88 9.48
N TYR A 174 10.27 9.95 9.28
CA TYR A 174 9.70 10.53 8.08
C TYR A 174 9.78 12.07 8.08
N ASP A 175 9.38 12.72 9.17
CA ASP A 175 9.24 14.19 9.24
C ASP A 175 10.57 14.93 9.02
N ASN A 176 11.69 14.30 9.34
CA ASN A 176 13.04 14.86 9.15
C ASN A 176 13.74 14.33 7.87
N CYS A 177 13.03 13.60 7.01
CA CYS A 177 13.58 13.05 5.78
C CYS A 177 13.58 14.11 4.67
N PRO A 178 14.73 14.46 4.06
CA PRO A 178 14.79 15.51 3.02
C PRO A 178 14.05 15.17 1.71
N ASP A 179 13.97 13.88 1.35
CA ASP A 179 13.23 13.36 0.19
C ASP A 179 12.36 12.18 0.67
N PRO A 180 11.25 12.46 1.37
CA PRO A 180 10.45 11.42 1.97
C PRO A 180 9.67 10.64 0.89
N PRO A 181 9.42 9.34 1.10
CA PRO A 181 8.59 8.55 0.21
C PRO A 181 7.14 9.07 0.17
N ARG A 182 6.41 8.78 -0.92
CA ARG A 182 4.96 9.01 -0.99
C ARG A 182 4.25 8.20 0.10
N VAL A 183 3.16 8.74 0.67
CA VAL A 183 2.36 8.04 1.68
C VAL A 183 0.95 7.79 1.17
N LEU A 184 0.49 6.54 1.29
CA LEU A 184 -0.91 6.15 1.10
C LEU A 184 -1.44 5.48 2.37
N GLY A 185 -2.37 6.12 3.07
CA GLY A 185 -3.12 5.53 4.16
C GLY A 185 -4.40 4.86 3.65
N LEU A 186 -4.66 3.62 4.04
CA LEU A 186 -5.91 2.91 3.76
C LEU A 186 -6.65 2.66 5.07
N THR A 187 -7.93 3.02 5.13
CA THR A 187 -8.75 2.68 6.30
C THR A 187 -10.23 2.52 5.95
N ALA A 188 -10.94 1.70 6.73
CA ALA A 188 -12.40 1.62 6.67
C ALA A 188 -13.12 2.67 7.53
N SER A 189 -12.40 3.26 8.48
CA SER A 189 -12.94 4.21 9.46
C SER A 189 -11.87 5.17 9.92
N ILE A 190 -12.24 6.40 10.28
CA ILE A 190 -11.31 7.41 10.84
C ILE A 190 -11.11 7.18 12.36
N SER A 191 -11.90 6.31 12.98
CA SER A 191 -11.77 5.98 14.39
C SER A 191 -12.17 4.54 14.70
N SER A 192 -11.52 3.97 15.72
CA SER A 192 -11.86 2.65 16.27
C SER A 192 -13.05 2.67 17.25
N ARG A 193 -13.66 3.84 17.53
CA ARG A 193 -14.78 4.01 18.48
C ARG A 193 -15.94 4.80 17.88
N LYS A 194 -17.13 4.70 18.48
CA LYS A 194 -18.26 5.60 18.18
C LYS A 194 -17.94 6.99 18.73
N ILE A 195 -17.93 7.99 17.87
CA ILE A 195 -17.56 9.38 18.21
C ILE A 195 -18.62 10.35 17.71
N LYS A 196 -18.65 11.54 18.31
CA LYS A 196 -19.54 12.62 17.87
C LYS A 196 -19.01 13.20 16.55
N PRO A 197 -19.87 13.83 15.72
CA PRO A 197 -19.46 14.42 14.45
C PRO A 197 -18.30 15.43 14.54
N LYS A 198 -18.24 16.21 15.63
CA LYS A 198 -17.14 17.15 15.86
C LYS A 198 -15.80 16.42 16.04
N ASP A 199 -15.80 15.37 16.84
CA ASP A 199 -14.61 14.57 17.13
C ASP A 199 -14.13 13.80 15.89
N LEU A 200 -15.01 13.50 14.92
CA LEU A 200 -14.63 12.88 13.64
C LEU A 200 -13.71 13.79 12.82
N LEU A 201 -14.03 15.08 12.74
CA LEU A 201 -13.20 16.03 12.00
C LEU A 201 -11.85 16.26 12.68
N ASP A 202 -11.86 16.34 14.01
CA ASP A 202 -10.61 16.50 14.78
C ASP A 202 -9.71 15.27 14.64
N ASN A 203 -10.27 14.06 14.70
CA ASN A 203 -9.52 12.83 14.46
C ASN A 203 -9.00 12.71 13.02
N ALA A 204 -9.77 13.17 12.02
CA ALA A 204 -9.31 13.18 10.63
C ALA A 204 -8.08 14.08 10.46
N LYS A 205 -8.14 15.30 11.01
CA LYS A 205 -7.01 16.25 10.98
C LYS A 205 -5.81 15.74 11.74
N GLU A 206 -6.02 15.09 12.89
CA GLU A 206 -4.94 14.48 13.65
C GLU A 206 -4.27 13.36 12.83
N LEU A 207 -5.06 12.51 12.17
CA LEU A 207 -4.54 11.44 11.33
C LEU A 207 -3.79 11.98 10.10
N GLU A 208 -4.31 13.01 9.45
CA GLU A 208 -3.65 13.71 8.35
C GLU A 208 -2.30 14.26 8.78
N LYS A 209 -2.24 14.89 9.97
CA LYS A 209 -0.98 15.37 10.55
C LYS A 209 -0.01 14.22 10.82
N ASN A 210 -0.47 13.15 11.45
CA ASN A 210 0.39 12.02 11.85
C ASN A 210 0.94 11.25 10.64
N LEU A 211 0.30 11.34 9.47
CA LEU A 211 0.75 10.70 8.22
C LEU A 211 1.31 11.70 7.21
N SER A 212 1.54 12.95 7.62
CA SER A 212 2.12 14.02 6.79
C SER A 212 1.35 14.22 5.46
N VAL A 213 0.02 14.29 5.55
CA VAL A 213 -0.94 14.46 4.43
C VAL A 213 -1.39 15.93 4.27
N ILE A 214 -0.93 16.81 5.15
CA ILE A 214 -1.25 18.27 5.18
C ILE A 214 -0.18 19.13 4.52
#